data_AF-A0A199UY62-F1
#
_entry.id   AF-A0A199UY62-F1
#
_cell.length_a   1.000
_cell.length_b   1.000
_cell.length_c   1.000
_cell.angle_alpha   90.00
_cell.angle_beta   90.00
_cell.angle_gamma   90.00
#
_symmetry.space_group_name_H-M   'P 1'
#
loop_
_entity.id
_entity.type
_entity.pdbx_description
1 polymer ?
#
loop_
_entity_poly.entity_id
_entity_poly.type
_entity_poly.pdbx_seq_one_letter_code
_entity_poly.pdbx_strand_id
1 'polypeptide(L)'
;VRGTDRGVSLTKDGHNEVADVAIQLAKYCVDDPVKCPLIFGEWDVVYCSVPTSPGGGYRSALGRLVFKTNEMVQVVEAPETVQNRVAFSLFGFLDGEVSLTGKLSVLDRKWIQVTFEPPELKIGSLGFRYGGESEVKLEITYIDEKIRLGKGSRGSLFVFLRRG
;
A
#
# COMPACT_ATOMS: atom_id res chain seq x y z
N VAL A 1 -11.63 -7.64 -6.20
CA VAL A 1 -11.42 -6.46 -5.31
C VAL A 1 -11.64 -5.09 -5.98
N ARG A 2 -11.62 -4.94 -7.32
CA ARG A 2 -11.90 -3.65 -7.97
C ARG A 2 -13.32 -3.14 -7.65
N GLY A 3 -13.50 -1.82 -7.58
CA GLY A 3 -14.79 -1.19 -7.26
C GLY A 3 -15.21 -1.25 -5.80
N THR A 4 -14.39 -1.82 -4.91
CA THR A 4 -14.75 -2.03 -3.49
C THR A 4 -14.18 -0.99 -2.53
N ASP A 5 -13.73 0.15 -3.06
CA ASP A 5 -12.90 1.11 -2.31
C ASP A 5 -11.74 0.42 -1.59
N ARG A 6 -10.94 -0.32 -2.37
CA ARG A 6 -9.75 -1.05 -1.91
C ARG A 6 -10.05 -2.04 -0.78
N GLY A 7 -11.22 -2.68 -0.85
CA GLY A 7 -11.68 -3.70 0.09
C GLY A 7 -12.65 -3.19 1.16
N VAL A 8 -12.88 -1.89 1.29
CA VAL A 8 -13.76 -1.32 2.33
C VAL A 8 -15.20 -1.82 2.24
N SER A 9 -15.74 -1.99 1.03
CA SER A 9 -17.13 -2.43 0.83
C SER A 9 -17.28 -3.94 0.62
N LEU A 10 -16.22 -4.72 0.79
CA LEU A 10 -16.32 -6.18 0.72
C LEU A 10 -17.07 -6.74 1.93
N THR A 11 -17.84 -7.80 1.69
CA THR A 11 -18.42 -8.61 2.76
C THR A 11 -17.33 -9.42 3.44
N LYS A 12 -17.65 -9.99 4.61
CA LYS A 12 -16.75 -10.93 5.30
C LYS A 12 -16.33 -12.09 4.40
N ASP A 13 -17.28 -12.66 3.66
CA ASP A 13 -16.99 -13.76 2.73
C ASP A 13 -16.10 -13.31 1.58
N GLY A 14 -16.31 -12.11 1.04
CA GLY A 14 -15.41 -11.54 0.04
C GLY A 14 -13.99 -11.32 0.55
N HIS A 15 -13.81 -10.95 1.83
CA HIS A 15 -12.48 -10.89 2.45
C HIS A 15 -11.84 -12.28 2.59
N ASN A 16 -12.64 -13.30 2.94
CA ASN A 16 -12.16 -14.68 3.05
C ASN A 16 -11.72 -15.22 1.68
N GLU A 17 -12.49 -14.99 0.62
CA GLU A 17 -12.13 -15.39 -0.75
C GLU A 17 -10.78 -14.79 -1.19
N VAL A 18 -10.56 -13.50 -0.89
CA VAL A 18 -9.27 -12.84 -1.20
C VAL A 18 -8.13 -13.48 -0.42
N ALA A 19 -8.35 -13.81 0.85
CA ALA A 19 -7.36 -14.48 1.68
C ALA A 19 -7.03 -15.90 1.16
N ASP A 20 -8.04 -16.67 0.78
CA ASP A 20 -7.87 -18.02 0.24
C ASP A 20 -7.07 -18.02 -1.07
N VAL A 21 -7.40 -17.10 -1.99
CA VAL A 21 -6.64 -16.92 -3.23
C VAL A 21 -5.20 -16.50 -2.95
N ALA A 22 -4.98 -15.59 -1.98
CA ALA A 22 -3.62 -15.19 -1.60
C ALA A 22 -2.80 -16.37 -1.06
N ILE A 23 -3.42 -17.27 -0.27
CA ILE A 23 -2.79 -18.50 0.22
C ILE A 23 -2.43 -19.44 -0.93
N GLN A 24 -3.30 -19.58 -1.94
CA GLN A 24 -2.99 -20.42 -3.10
C GLN A 24 -1.84 -19.84 -3.93
N LEU A 25 -1.83 -18.52 -4.18
CA LEU A 25 -0.77 -17.86 -4.93
C LEU A 25 0.60 -17.95 -4.22
N ALA A 26 0.61 -17.86 -2.90
CA ALA A 26 1.85 -17.96 -2.12
C ALA A 26 2.63 -19.28 -2.35
N LYS A 27 1.95 -20.36 -2.76
CA LYS A 27 2.58 -21.64 -3.11
C LYS A 27 3.46 -21.56 -4.37
N TYR A 28 3.26 -20.53 -5.20
CA TYR A 28 3.96 -20.30 -6.45
C TYR A 28 4.93 -19.10 -6.38
N CYS A 29 5.17 -18.56 -5.18
CA CYS A 29 6.13 -17.49 -4.99
C CYS A 29 7.57 -18.00 -5.21
N VAL A 30 8.43 -17.12 -5.70
CA VAL A 30 9.89 -17.38 -5.74
C VAL A 30 10.46 -17.53 -4.33
N ASP A 31 11.59 -18.23 -4.19
CA ASP A 31 12.16 -18.56 -2.88
C ASP A 31 12.63 -17.34 -2.06
N ASP A 32 13.21 -16.35 -2.73
CA ASP A 32 13.80 -15.15 -2.13
C ASP A 32 13.20 -13.90 -2.81
N PRO A 33 11.90 -13.61 -2.56
CA PRO A 33 11.19 -12.55 -3.26
C PRO A 33 11.82 -11.18 -3.05
N VAL A 34 12.49 -10.93 -1.91
CA VAL A 34 13.17 -9.66 -1.62
C VAL A 34 14.34 -9.37 -2.58
N LYS A 35 14.89 -10.39 -3.24
CA LYS A 35 15.91 -10.24 -4.29
C LYS A 35 15.32 -10.21 -5.70
N CYS A 36 14.02 -10.41 -5.85
CA CYS A 36 13.37 -10.41 -7.15
C CYS A 36 13.34 -8.97 -7.70
N PRO A 37 13.88 -8.70 -8.89
CA PRO A 37 13.88 -7.35 -9.48
C PRO A 37 12.46 -6.85 -9.77
N LEU A 38 11.47 -7.75 -9.82
CA LEU A 38 10.07 -7.38 -9.98
C LEU A 38 9.54 -6.54 -8.81
N ILE A 39 10.20 -6.49 -7.65
CA ILE A 39 9.77 -5.59 -6.57
C ILE A 39 9.74 -4.13 -7.05
N PHE A 40 10.68 -3.74 -7.92
CA PHE A 40 10.82 -2.38 -8.41
C PHE A 40 9.73 -2.04 -9.44
N GLY A 41 9.22 -0.82 -9.32
CA GLY A 41 8.17 -0.28 -10.18
C GLY A 41 7.07 0.42 -9.41
N GLU A 42 6.03 0.79 -10.14
CA GLU A 42 4.83 1.42 -9.60
C GLU A 42 3.74 0.39 -9.35
N TRP A 43 3.12 0.48 -8.19
CA TRP A 43 2.16 -0.50 -7.68
C TRP A 43 0.90 0.18 -7.16
N ASP A 44 -0.24 -0.05 -7.80
CA ASP A 44 -1.55 0.33 -7.29
C ASP A 44 -1.94 -0.56 -6.11
N VAL A 45 -2.25 0.03 -4.95
CA VAL A 45 -2.71 -0.69 -3.76
C VAL A 45 -4.20 -0.99 -3.87
N VAL A 46 -4.58 -1.98 -4.67
CA VAL A 46 -5.99 -2.23 -5.02
C VAL A 46 -6.81 -2.89 -3.92
N TYR A 47 -6.18 -3.41 -2.88
CA TYR A 47 -6.87 -3.98 -1.72
C TYR A 47 -6.01 -3.94 -0.46
N CYS A 48 -6.64 -3.66 0.67
CA CYS A 48 -6.12 -3.98 1.99
C CYS A 48 -7.23 -4.54 2.88
N SER A 49 -6.95 -5.64 3.61
CA SER A 49 -7.92 -6.22 4.55
C SER A 49 -8.24 -5.32 5.74
N VAL A 50 -7.35 -4.39 6.08
CA VAL A 50 -7.54 -3.39 7.14
C VAL A 50 -7.40 -2.00 6.54
N PRO A 51 -8.52 -1.29 6.26
CA PRO A 51 -8.50 -0.05 5.47
C PRO A 51 -7.55 1.05 5.96
N THR A 52 -7.32 1.14 7.27
CA THR A 52 -6.44 2.14 7.89
C THR A 52 -4.95 1.77 7.85
N SER A 53 -4.61 0.54 7.45
CA SER A 53 -3.21 0.13 7.33
C SER A 53 -2.48 0.93 6.23
N PRO A 54 -3.04 1.08 5.02
CA PRO A 54 -2.57 2.10 4.08
C PRO A 54 -3.26 3.44 4.36
N GLY A 55 -2.51 4.53 4.41
CA GLY A 55 -3.08 5.88 4.54
C GLY A 55 -3.62 6.28 5.92
N GLY A 56 -3.49 5.43 6.94
CA GLY A 56 -3.73 5.81 8.35
C GLY A 56 -5.10 6.42 8.62
N GLY A 57 -5.13 7.54 9.35
CA GLY A 57 -6.36 8.24 9.73
C GLY A 57 -7.21 8.74 8.56
N TYR A 58 -6.60 9.05 7.42
CA TYR A 58 -7.32 9.46 6.18
C TYR A 58 -8.21 8.34 5.65
N ARG A 59 -7.85 7.10 5.95
CA ARG A 59 -8.61 5.91 5.58
C ARG A 59 -9.45 5.36 6.74
N SER A 60 -9.68 6.14 7.81
CA SER A 60 -10.66 5.83 8.85
C SER A 60 -12.11 5.98 8.32
N ALA A 61 -13.11 5.56 9.09
CA ALA A 61 -14.51 5.72 8.67
C ALA A 61 -14.88 7.20 8.41
N LEU A 62 -14.52 8.09 9.34
CA LEU A 62 -14.70 9.54 9.19
C LEU A 62 -13.77 10.11 8.11
N GLY A 63 -12.53 9.64 8.05
CA GLY A 63 -11.56 10.05 7.04
C GLY A 63 -12.10 9.83 5.63
N ARG A 64 -12.63 8.66 5.31
CA ARG A 64 -13.17 8.35 3.97
C ARG A 64 -14.43 9.16 3.60
N LEU A 65 -15.18 9.66 4.59
CA LEU A 65 -16.33 10.55 4.34
C LEU A 65 -15.86 11.93 3.84
N VAL A 66 -14.71 12.40 4.33
CA VAL A 66 -14.17 13.73 4.04
C VAL A 66 -13.15 13.70 2.89
N PHE A 67 -12.32 12.66 2.87
CA PHE A 67 -11.21 12.43 1.95
C PHE A 67 -11.54 11.26 1.03
N LYS A 68 -12.21 11.53 -0.09
CA LYS A 68 -12.48 10.51 -1.09
C LYS A 68 -11.16 10.09 -1.73
N THR A 69 -10.72 8.86 -1.49
CA THR A 69 -9.47 8.34 -2.08
C THR A 69 -9.65 8.12 -3.59
N ASN A 70 -8.81 8.78 -4.39
CA ASN A 70 -8.79 8.63 -5.84
C ASN A 70 -7.72 7.61 -6.25
N GLU A 71 -6.49 7.81 -5.76
CA GLU A 71 -5.35 6.95 -6.06
C GLU A 71 -4.62 6.54 -4.78
N MET A 72 -3.99 5.37 -4.83
CA MET A 72 -3.14 4.85 -3.78
C MET A 72 -2.07 4.02 -4.44
N VAL A 73 -0.89 4.60 -4.56
CA VAL A 73 0.23 4.06 -5.32
C VAL A 73 1.41 3.89 -4.38
N GLN A 74 2.12 2.78 -4.51
CA GLN A 74 3.46 2.61 -3.98
C GLN A 74 4.44 2.54 -5.13
N VAL A 75 5.44 3.43 -5.12
CA VAL A 75 6.58 3.36 -6.03
C VAL A 75 7.74 2.75 -5.26
N VAL A 76 8.40 1.75 -5.83
CA VAL A 76 9.63 1.16 -5.30
C VAL A 76 10.73 1.34 -6.34
N GLU A 77 11.70 2.19 -6.04
CA GLU A 77 12.79 2.55 -6.93
C GLU A 77 14.09 1.93 -6.42
N ALA A 78 14.89 1.40 -7.34
CA ALA A 78 16.21 0.91 -6.98
C ALA A 78 17.15 2.07 -6.58
N PRO A 79 18.05 1.87 -5.61
CA PRO A 79 18.29 0.62 -4.90
C PRO A 79 17.36 0.38 -3.70
N GLU A 80 16.79 1.42 -3.09
CA GLU A 80 16.10 1.28 -1.79
C GLU A 80 14.98 2.30 -1.55
N THR A 81 14.61 3.12 -2.53
CA THR A 81 13.64 4.20 -2.29
C THR A 81 12.21 3.68 -2.42
N VAL A 82 11.37 4.00 -1.43
CA VAL A 82 9.94 3.68 -1.46
C VAL A 82 9.14 4.96 -1.26
N GLN A 83 8.16 5.17 -2.14
CA GLN A 83 7.22 6.28 -2.02
C GLN A 83 5.80 5.73 -1.94
N ASN A 84 5.06 6.06 -0.88
CA ASN A 84 3.62 5.81 -0.82
C ASN A 84 2.90 7.13 -1.10
N ARG A 85 1.94 7.12 -2.01
CA ARG A 85 1.13 8.29 -2.37
C ARG A 85 -0.35 7.96 -2.29
N VAL A 86 -1.11 8.86 -1.71
CA VAL A 86 -2.57 8.79 -1.61
C VAL A 86 -3.14 10.10 -2.13
N ALA A 87 -3.67 10.08 -3.35
CA ALA A 87 -4.42 11.20 -3.89
C ALA A 87 -5.87 11.12 -3.43
N PHE A 88 -6.46 12.24 -3.05
CA PHE A 88 -7.83 12.32 -2.57
C PHE A 88 -8.51 13.63 -3.02
N SER A 89 -9.85 13.64 -3.02
CA SER A 89 -10.63 14.86 -3.16
C SER A 89 -11.33 15.18 -1.83
N LEU A 90 -11.05 16.36 -1.29
CA LEU A 90 -11.70 16.94 -0.14
C LEU A 90 -13.08 17.47 -0.54
N PHE A 91 -14.13 17.00 0.14
CA PHE A 91 -15.53 17.31 -0.18
C PHE A 91 -15.92 17.06 -1.66
N GLY A 92 -15.13 16.27 -2.39
CA GLY A 92 -15.37 15.93 -3.79
C GLY A 92 -14.98 17.00 -4.83
N PHE A 93 -14.37 18.13 -4.44
CA PHE A 93 -13.99 19.19 -5.39
C PHE A 93 -12.58 19.76 -5.23
N LEU A 94 -11.95 19.61 -4.06
CA LEU A 94 -10.60 20.11 -3.82
C LEU A 94 -9.61 18.96 -3.72
N ASP A 95 -8.72 18.85 -4.69
CA ASP A 95 -7.75 17.75 -4.74
C ASP A 95 -6.57 17.99 -3.81
N GLY A 96 -6.10 16.89 -3.21
CA GLY A 96 -4.91 16.85 -2.38
C GLY A 96 -4.20 15.50 -2.48
N GLU A 97 -2.96 15.47 -2.00
CA GLU A 97 -2.11 14.29 -1.97
C GLU A 97 -1.41 14.19 -0.62
N VAL A 98 -1.39 12.99 -0.03
CA VAL A 98 -0.45 12.65 1.03
C VAL A 98 0.64 11.76 0.44
N SER A 99 1.90 12.13 0.64
CA SER A 99 3.05 11.31 0.27
C SER A 99 3.91 10.96 1.49
N LEU A 100 4.53 9.79 1.43
CA LEU A 100 5.56 9.32 2.35
C LEU A 100 6.73 8.82 1.52
N THR A 101 7.93 9.31 1.79
CA THR A 101 9.17 8.82 1.18
C THR A 101 9.99 8.12 2.25
N GLY A 102 10.55 6.97 1.92
CA GLY A 102 11.30 6.16 2.86
C GLY A 102 12.34 5.28 2.19
N LYS A 103 13.09 4.59 3.04
CA LYS A 103 14.14 3.64 2.63
C LYS A 103 13.76 2.22 2.99
N LEU A 104 13.88 1.32 2.03
CA LEU A 104 13.68 -0.11 2.16
C LEU A 104 14.95 -0.78 2.67
N SER A 105 14.83 -1.58 3.71
CA SER A 105 15.85 -2.51 4.20
C SER A 105 15.31 -3.94 4.18
N VAL A 106 16.18 -4.88 3.83
CA VAL A 106 15.85 -6.31 3.85
C VAL A 106 16.07 -6.84 5.27
N LEU A 107 15.04 -7.44 5.87
CA LEU A 107 15.13 -8.05 7.19
C LEU A 107 15.51 -9.54 7.12
N ASP A 108 14.91 -10.26 6.16
CA ASP A 108 15.22 -11.65 5.87
C ASP A 108 14.82 -12.01 4.42
N ARG A 109 14.71 -13.30 4.08
CA ARG A 109 14.38 -13.78 2.72
C ARG A 109 13.01 -13.34 2.19
N LYS A 110 12.07 -12.96 3.06
CA LYS A 110 10.70 -12.59 2.67
C LYS A 110 10.26 -11.24 3.23
N TRP A 111 10.90 -10.76 4.29
CA TRP A 111 10.53 -9.55 4.98
C TRP A 111 11.39 -8.34 4.58
N ILE A 112 10.70 -7.25 4.29
CA ILE A 112 11.27 -5.91 4.17
C ILE A 112 10.78 -5.03 5.30
N GLN A 113 11.60 -4.06 5.67
CA GLN A 113 11.21 -2.90 6.47
C GLN A 113 11.35 -1.66 5.61
N VAL A 114 10.41 -0.73 5.74
CA VAL A 114 10.54 0.61 5.17
C VAL A 114 10.47 1.61 6.30
N THR A 115 11.51 2.43 6.43
CA THR A 115 11.55 3.57 7.35
C THR A 115 11.21 4.82 6.56
N PHE A 116 10.02 5.37 6.84
CA PHE A 116 9.50 6.57 6.18
C PHE A 116 9.83 7.81 6.99
N GLU A 117 10.21 8.86 6.26
CA GLU A 117 10.28 10.21 6.80
C GLU A 117 8.87 10.77 7.12
N PRO A 118 8.77 11.92 7.83
CA PRO A 118 7.48 12.55 8.09
C PRO A 118 6.68 12.80 6.80
N PRO A 119 5.38 12.45 6.79
CA PRO A 119 4.51 12.63 5.63
C PRO A 119 4.40 14.08 5.17
N GLU A 120 4.23 14.25 3.87
CA GLU A 120 3.97 15.52 3.21
C GLU A 120 2.51 15.55 2.74
N LEU A 121 1.77 16.58 3.14
CA LEU A 121 0.43 16.87 2.62
C LEU A 121 0.52 18.01 1.61
N LYS A 122 -0.04 17.80 0.43
CA LYS A 122 -0.23 18.82 -0.61
C LYS A 122 -1.71 19.06 -0.84
N ILE A 123 -2.11 20.33 -0.85
CA ILE A 123 -3.45 20.80 -1.23
C ILE A 123 -3.28 22.00 -2.15
N GLY A 124 -3.66 21.87 -3.42
CA GLY A 124 -3.35 22.87 -4.44
C GLY A 124 -1.85 23.12 -4.56
N SER A 125 -1.41 24.38 -4.39
CA SER A 125 0.01 24.77 -4.40
C SER A 125 0.68 24.76 -3.02
N LEU A 126 -0.07 24.48 -1.94
CA LEU A 126 0.46 24.48 -0.58
C LEU A 126 0.90 23.07 -0.19
N GLY A 127 2.14 22.94 0.29
CA GLY A 127 2.71 21.70 0.81
C GLY A 127 3.24 21.89 2.22
N PHE A 128 2.95 20.95 3.12
CA PHE A 128 3.51 20.97 4.48
C PHE A 128 3.77 19.55 4.99
N ARG A 129 4.79 19.41 5.84
CA ARG A 129 5.12 18.15 6.52
C ARG A 129 4.47 18.10 7.89
N TYR A 130 4.06 16.92 8.32
CA TYR A 130 3.45 16.71 9.62
C TYR A 130 3.77 15.32 10.17
N GLY A 131 3.45 15.08 11.44
CA GLY A 131 3.74 13.80 12.09
C GLY A 131 5.23 13.59 12.32
N GLY A 132 5.64 12.33 12.34
CA GLY A 132 7.03 11.91 12.54
C GLY A 132 7.40 10.75 11.64
N GLU A 133 8.61 10.23 11.83
CA GLU A 133 9.05 9.02 11.15
C GLU A 133 8.15 7.82 11.50
N SER A 134 8.07 6.87 10.58
CA SER A 134 7.31 5.65 10.79
C SER A 134 8.00 4.45 10.17
N GLU A 135 7.83 3.29 10.81
CA GLU A 135 8.36 2.02 10.33
C GLU A 135 7.24 1.08 9.92
N VAL A 136 7.39 0.49 8.73
CA VAL A 136 6.46 -0.51 8.20
C VAL A 136 7.22 -1.77 7.86
N LYS A 137 6.77 -2.91 8.37
CA LYS A 137 7.30 -4.23 8.03
C LYS A 137 6.30 -4.99 7.18
N LEU A 138 6.75 -5.50 6.05
CA LEU A 138 5.94 -6.23 5.06
C LEU A 138 6.65 -7.52 4.67
N GLU A 139 5.94 -8.63 4.77
CA GLU A 139 6.30 -9.89 4.14
C GLU A 139 5.84 -9.86 2.69
N ILE A 140 6.71 -10.20 1.73
CA ILE A 140 6.32 -10.40 0.33
C ILE A 140 5.95 -11.87 0.17
N THR A 141 4.65 -12.13 0.04
CA THR A 141 4.11 -13.50 0.01
C THR A 141 3.94 -14.04 -1.39
N TYR A 142 3.88 -13.16 -2.40
CA TYR A 142 3.83 -13.51 -3.81
C TYR A 142 4.26 -12.31 -4.66
N ILE A 143 4.93 -12.56 -5.78
CA ILE A 143 5.25 -11.54 -6.77
C ILE A 143 5.37 -12.14 -8.17
N ASP A 144 4.74 -11.50 -9.13
CA ASP A 144 4.93 -11.74 -10.57
C ASP A 144 4.95 -10.40 -11.32
N GLU A 145 4.87 -10.43 -12.65
CA GLU A 145 4.92 -9.23 -13.50
C GLU A 145 3.72 -8.28 -13.32
N LYS A 146 2.61 -8.74 -12.73
CA LYS A 146 1.33 -8.01 -12.66
C LYS A 146 0.84 -7.78 -11.23
N ILE A 147 1.10 -8.72 -10.34
CA ILE A 147 0.55 -8.79 -8.99
C ILE A 147 1.69 -8.97 -7.99
N ARG A 148 1.61 -8.22 -6.90
CA ARG A 148 2.40 -8.48 -5.71
C ARG A 148 1.47 -8.59 -4.52
N LEU A 149 1.69 -9.58 -3.66
CA LEU A 149 0.97 -9.76 -2.42
C LEU A 149 1.89 -9.48 -1.25
N GLY A 150 1.35 -8.82 -0.25
CA GLY A 150 2.09 -8.49 0.96
C GLY A 150 1.29 -8.75 2.22
N LYS A 151 1.96 -9.11 3.30
CA LYS A 151 1.37 -9.19 4.65
C LYS A 151 2.11 -8.25 5.59
N GLY A 152 1.39 -7.27 6.14
CA GLY A 152 1.94 -6.39 7.16
C GLY A 152 2.25 -7.15 8.43
N SER A 153 3.23 -6.70 9.21
CA SER A 153 3.57 -7.32 10.52
C SER A 153 2.40 -7.39 11.51
N ARG A 154 1.38 -6.54 11.34
CA ARG A 154 0.12 -6.56 12.11
C ARG A 154 -0.98 -7.43 11.50
N GLY A 155 -0.66 -8.23 10.48
CA GLY A 155 -1.57 -9.20 9.86
C GLY A 155 -2.44 -8.66 8.71
N SER A 156 -2.31 -7.39 8.32
CA SER A 156 -3.05 -6.85 7.19
C SER A 156 -2.55 -7.44 5.86
N LEU A 157 -3.48 -7.92 5.03
CA LEU A 157 -3.20 -8.44 3.69
C LEU A 157 -3.30 -7.30 2.68
N PHE A 158 -2.34 -7.21 1.78
CA PHE A 158 -2.27 -6.23 0.70
C PHE A 158 -2.24 -6.94 -0.65
N VAL A 159 -2.97 -6.39 -1.62
CA VAL A 159 -2.85 -6.76 -3.04
C VAL A 159 -2.43 -5.52 -3.79
N PHE A 160 -1.31 -5.65 -4.50
CA PHE A 160 -0.75 -4.63 -5.36
C PHE A 160 -0.89 -5.05 -6.82
N LEU A 161 -1.31 -4.15 -7.69
CA LEU A 161 -1.26 -4.32 -9.15
C LEU A 161 -0.17 -3.45 -9.74
N ARG A 162 0.64 -3.99 -10.63
CA ARG A 162 1.66 -3.22 -11.32
C ARG A 162 1.01 -2.18 -12.24
N ARG A 163 1.59 -0.98 -12.31
CA ARG A 163 1.28 0.03 -13.33
C ARG A 163 2.32 -0.08 -14.44
N GLY A 164 1.85 -0.18 -15.69
CA GLY A 164 2.71 -0.34 -16.87
C GLY A 164 3.13 -1.79 -17.07
#